data_AF-A0A829D0A7-F1
#
_entry.id   AF-A0A829D0A7-F1
#
_cell.length_a   1.000
_cell.length_b   1.000
_cell.length_c   1.000
_cell.angle_alpha   90.00
_cell.angle_beta   90.00
_cell.angle_gamma   90.00
#
_symmetry.space_group_name_H-M   'P 1'
#
loop_
_entity.id
_entity.type
_entity.pdbx_description
1 polymer ?
#
loop_
_entity_poly.entity_id
_entity_poly.type
_entity_poly.pdbx_seq_one_letter_code
_entity_poly.pdbx_strand_id
1 'polypeptide(L)'
;MAKSFQDLDQKLTELIQTRSQITLQSSRMNSKLEHYVLKVITEILTKVGQTRYIEMLYTITKEMSINGVKANQKRVFFEDEGLDIRNPEHYEKGITAFKAKFSEKMVDEYGKRCLARGISVKLNITYTNEGLVVEVTNNTPVIQEEEERMREKNEKGNVI
;
A
#
# COMPACT_ATOMS: atom_id res chain seq x y z
N MET A 1 -12.66 -11.64 9.00
CA MET A 1 -13.47 -10.79 8.10
C MET A 1 -12.94 -9.37 8.23
N ALA A 2 -12.54 -8.74 7.12
CA ALA A 2 -12.16 -7.32 7.13
C ALA A 2 -13.39 -6.49 7.54
N LYS A 3 -13.23 -5.61 8.53
CA LYS A 3 -14.32 -4.75 9.03
C LYS A 3 -14.78 -3.80 7.91
N SER A 4 -16.07 -3.51 7.83
CA SER A 4 -16.55 -2.52 6.87
C SER A 4 -15.98 -1.14 7.24
N PHE A 5 -15.71 -0.29 6.24
CA PHE A 5 -15.20 1.07 6.48
C PHE A 5 -16.15 1.91 7.37
N GLN A 6 -17.45 1.66 7.31
CA GLN A 6 -18.43 2.39 8.13
C GLN A 6 -18.31 2.05 9.62
N ASP A 7 -18.04 0.79 9.96
CA ASP A 7 -17.82 0.36 11.34
C ASP A 7 -16.51 0.92 11.90
N LEU A 8 -15.51 1.09 11.03
CA LEU A 8 -14.21 1.66 11.38
C LEU A 8 -14.30 3.17 11.63
N ASP A 9 -15.12 3.90 10.89
CA ASP A 9 -15.35 5.33 11.11
C ASP A 9 -16.03 5.62 12.45
N GLN A 10 -17.06 4.84 12.81
CA GLN A 10 -17.78 5.02 14.07
C GLN A 10 -16.90 4.76 15.31
N LYS A 11 -15.94 3.84 15.17
CA LYS A 11 -15.01 3.46 16.25
C LYS A 11 -13.71 4.24 16.25
N LEU A 12 -13.46 5.07 15.24
CA LEU A 12 -12.17 5.75 15.10
C LEU A 12 -11.85 6.60 16.32
N THR A 13 -12.80 7.41 16.78
CA THR A 13 -12.66 8.23 17.98
C THR A 13 -12.30 7.40 19.20
N GLU A 14 -12.97 6.27 19.41
CA GLU A 14 -12.70 5.35 20.53
C GLU A 14 -11.32 4.72 20.40
N LEU A 15 -10.98 4.15 19.24
CA LEU A 15 -9.68 3.54 18.97
C LEU A 15 -8.54 4.54 19.19
N ILE A 16 -8.74 5.79 18.77
CA ILE A 16 -7.80 6.85 19.05
C ILE A 16 -7.76 7.10 20.56
N GLN A 17 -8.87 7.32 21.24
CA GLN A 17 -8.88 7.59 22.68
C GLN A 17 -8.19 6.50 23.51
N THR A 18 -8.41 5.23 23.17
CA THR A 18 -7.82 4.07 23.86
C THR A 18 -6.42 3.73 23.37
N ARG A 19 -5.87 4.47 22.38
CA ARG A 19 -4.57 4.19 21.75
C ARG A 19 -4.48 2.79 21.14
N SER A 20 -5.61 2.26 20.69
CA SER A 20 -5.69 0.95 20.04
C SER A 20 -5.09 1.01 18.64
N GLN A 21 -4.42 -0.06 18.22
CA GLN A 21 -3.92 -0.21 16.86
C GLN A 21 -5.07 -0.16 15.85
N ILE A 22 -4.89 0.66 14.80
CA ILE A 22 -5.80 0.75 13.66
C ILE A 22 -5.19 -0.05 12.52
N THR A 23 -5.90 -1.08 12.05
CA THR A 23 -5.46 -1.95 10.95
C THR A 23 -6.39 -1.81 9.76
N LEU A 24 -5.82 -1.55 8.58
CA LEU A 24 -6.49 -1.54 7.29
C LEU A 24 -5.84 -2.56 6.37
N GLN A 25 -6.63 -3.24 5.56
CA GLN A 25 -6.12 -4.19 4.57
C GLN A 25 -6.85 -3.97 3.26
N SER A 26 -6.08 -3.83 2.17
CA SER A 26 -6.65 -3.59 0.85
C SER A 26 -5.76 -4.11 -0.27
N SER A 27 -6.36 -4.60 -1.34
CA SER A 27 -5.70 -4.93 -2.60
C SER A 27 -5.62 -3.73 -3.56
N ARG A 28 -6.12 -2.56 -3.14
CA ARG A 28 -6.24 -1.35 -3.94
C ARG A 28 -6.09 -0.09 -3.09
N MET A 29 -5.49 0.95 -3.65
CA MET A 29 -5.60 2.30 -3.09
C MET A 29 -6.66 3.06 -3.88
N ASN A 30 -7.87 3.17 -3.34
CA ASN A 30 -8.96 3.95 -3.93
C ASN A 30 -9.20 5.22 -3.11
N SER A 31 -9.97 6.17 -3.66
CA SER A 31 -10.21 7.47 -3.00
C SER A 31 -10.81 7.34 -1.60
N LYS A 32 -11.60 6.29 -1.35
CA LYS A 32 -12.18 6.03 -0.01
C LYS A 32 -11.11 5.64 1.01
N LEU A 33 -10.21 4.72 0.64
CA LEU A 33 -9.09 4.33 1.50
C LEU A 33 -8.11 5.49 1.70
N GLU A 34 -7.80 6.25 0.65
CA GLU A 34 -6.95 7.44 0.75
C GLU A 34 -7.51 8.46 1.75
N HIS A 35 -8.79 8.80 1.61
CA HIS A 35 -9.47 9.72 2.52
C HIS A 35 -9.47 9.21 3.96
N TYR A 36 -9.72 7.90 4.16
CA TYR A 36 -9.72 7.30 5.49
C TYR A 36 -8.32 7.32 6.12
N VAL A 37 -7.26 6.98 5.37
CA VAL A 37 -5.88 7.04 5.86
C VAL A 37 -5.50 8.47 6.25
N LEU A 38 -5.83 9.45 5.41
CA LEU A 38 -5.60 10.86 5.72
C LEU A 38 -6.33 11.30 6.99
N LYS A 39 -7.59 10.89 7.15
CA LYS A 39 -8.41 11.18 8.33
C LYS A 39 -7.77 10.63 9.61
N VAL A 40 -7.38 9.34 9.61
CA VAL A 40 -6.74 8.70 10.77
C VAL A 40 -5.45 9.44 11.17
N ILE A 41 -4.57 9.72 10.20
CA ILE A 41 -3.31 10.43 10.45
C ILE A 41 -3.58 11.85 10.99
N THR A 42 -4.55 12.55 10.41
CA THR A 42 -4.95 13.91 10.82
C THR A 42 -5.47 13.93 12.25
N GLU A 43 -6.38 13.02 12.61
CA GLU A 43 -6.98 12.98 13.94
C GLU A 43 -5.94 12.65 15.03
N ILE A 44 -5.06 11.67 14.77
CA ILE A 44 -3.99 11.31 15.72
C ILE A 44 -3.01 12.49 15.90
N LEU A 45 -2.50 13.06 14.81
CA LEU A 45 -1.51 14.13 14.88
C LEU A 45 -2.08 15.44 15.45
N THR A 46 -3.36 15.73 15.20
CA THR A 46 -4.04 16.85 15.82
C THR A 46 -4.14 16.66 17.33
N LYS A 47 -4.52 15.44 17.78
CA LYS A 47 -4.63 15.11 19.21
C LYS A 47 -3.31 15.26 19.96
N VAL A 48 -2.18 14.95 19.33
CA VAL A 48 -0.84 15.07 19.95
C VAL A 48 -0.14 16.40 19.66
N GLY A 49 -0.81 17.36 19.00
CA GLY A 49 -0.28 18.69 18.71
C GLY A 49 0.86 18.71 17.68
N GLN A 50 0.91 17.74 16.76
CA GLN A 50 1.98 17.58 15.77
C GLN A 50 1.47 17.66 14.31
N THR A 51 0.53 18.58 14.06
CA THR A 51 -0.15 18.74 12.75
C THR A 51 0.80 18.99 11.58
N ARG A 52 2.00 19.55 11.83
CA ARG A 52 3.05 19.75 10.83
C ARG A 52 3.51 18.49 10.10
N TYR A 53 3.29 17.30 10.67
CA TYR A 53 3.69 16.03 10.05
C TYR A 53 2.57 15.35 9.24
N ILE A 54 1.37 15.93 9.18
CA ILE A 54 0.20 15.30 8.53
C ILE A 54 0.49 15.01 7.06
N GLU A 55 0.88 16.03 6.30
CA GLU A 55 1.13 15.88 4.86
C GLU A 55 2.27 14.90 4.58
N MET A 56 3.36 15.00 5.36
CA MET A 56 4.52 14.12 5.23
C MET A 56 4.15 12.65 5.48
N LEU A 57 3.54 12.35 6.64
CA LEU A 57 3.18 10.97 6.98
C LEU A 57 2.13 10.41 6.03
N TYR A 58 1.14 11.22 5.65
CA TYR A 58 0.14 10.81 4.67
C TYR A 58 0.78 10.46 3.31
N THR A 59 1.63 11.33 2.79
CA THR A 59 2.28 11.13 1.48
C THR A 59 3.15 9.89 1.48
N ILE A 60 4.00 9.71 2.50
CA ILE A 60 4.85 8.52 2.63
C ILE A 60 3.97 7.25 2.71
N THR A 61 2.93 7.26 3.55
CA THR A 61 2.02 6.12 3.71
C THR A 61 1.32 5.79 2.40
N LYS A 62 0.83 6.81 1.68
CA LYS A 62 0.14 6.66 0.40
C LYS A 62 1.07 6.05 -0.65
N GLU A 63 2.26 6.61 -0.86
CA GLU A 63 3.19 6.14 -1.88
C GLU A 63 3.70 4.73 -1.60
N MET A 64 4.03 4.42 -0.33
CA MET A 64 4.40 3.06 0.06
C MET A 64 3.29 2.05 -0.24
N SER A 65 2.04 2.42 0.06
CA SER A 65 0.89 1.55 -0.19
C SER A 65 0.61 1.36 -1.68
N ILE A 66 0.69 2.42 -2.47
CA ILE A 66 0.54 2.36 -3.93
C ILE A 66 1.60 1.47 -4.54
N ASN A 67 2.85 1.57 -4.07
CA ASN A 67 3.95 0.72 -4.54
C ASN A 67 3.71 -0.75 -4.22
N GLY A 68 3.25 -1.07 -3.00
CA GLY A 68 2.86 -2.44 -2.64
C GLY A 68 1.70 -2.97 -3.49
N VAL A 69 0.67 -2.17 -3.72
CA VAL A 69 -0.46 -2.54 -4.61
C VAL A 69 0.01 -2.78 -6.04
N LYS A 70 0.88 -1.92 -6.59
CA LYS A 70 1.44 -2.10 -7.95
C LYS A 70 2.30 -3.36 -8.04
N ALA A 71 3.12 -3.66 -7.02
CA ALA A 71 3.89 -4.91 -6.95
C ALA A 71 2.97 -6.14 -7.03
N ASN A 72 1.88 -6.12 -6.26
CA ASN A 72 0.88 -7.18 -6.27
C ASN A 72 0.20 -7.35 -7.63
N GLN A 73 -0.20 -6.24 -8.25
CA GLN A 73 -0.85 -6.26 -9.56
C GLN A 73 0.09 -6.77 -10.66
N LYS A 74 1.36 -6.36 -10.65
CA LYS A 74 2.38 -6.90 -11.54
C LYS A 74 2.51 -8.40 -11.37
N ARG A 75 2.60 -8.90 -10.14
CA ARG A 75 2.71 -10.33 -9.88
C ARG A 75 1.54 -11.13 -10.44
N VAL A 76 0.31 -10.69 -10.17
CA VAL A 76 -0.90 -11.36 -10.68
C VAL A 76 -0.97 -11.29 -12.21
N PHE A 77 -0.55 -10.16 -12.81
CA PHE A 77 -0.44 -10.05 -14.27
C PHE A 77 0.52 -11.07 -14.88
N PHE A 78 1.71 -11.24 -14.27
CA PHE A 78 2.68 -12.22 -14.72
C PHE A 78 2.13 -13.65 -14.63
N GLU A 79 1.49 -13.99 -13.52
CA GLU A 79 0.81 -15.28 -13.34
C GLU A 79 -0.26 -15.51 -14.41
N ASP A 80 -1.11 -14.51 -14.68
CA ASP A 80 -2.19 -14.59 -15.66
C ASP A 80 -1.69 -14.71 -17.12
N GLU A 81 -0.52 -14.15 -17.43
CA GLU A 81 0.11 -14.23 -18.76
C GLU A 81 1.05 -15.44 -18.90
N GLY A 82 1.16 -16.28 -17.86
CA GLY A 82 2.05 -17.46 -17.86
C GLY A 82 3.54 -17.11 -17.87
N LEU A 83 3.90 -15.92 -17.39
CA LEU A 83 5.27 -15.43 -17.33
C LEU A 83 5.89 -15.72 -15.95
N ASP A 84 7.05 -16.38 -15.96
CA ASP A 84 7.87 -16.49 -14.75
C ASP A 84 8.54 -15.13 -14.42
N ILE A 85 8.13 -14.52 -13.32
CA ILE A 85 8.65 -13.22 -12.87
C ILE A 85 10.14 -13.26 -12.46
N ARG A 86 10.70 -14.46 -12.22
CA ARG A 86 12.12 -14.68 -11.89
C ARG A 86 12.99 -14.97 -13.12
N ASN A 87 12.38 -15.07 -14.29
CA ASN A 87 13.13 -15.22 -15.53
C ASN A 87 13.36 -13.81 -16.12
N PRO A 88 14.61 -13.37 -16.34
CA PRO A 88 14.91 -12.01 -16.82
C PRO A 88 14.24 -11.64 -18.15
N GLU A 89 14.16 -12.57 -19.11
CA GLU A 89 13.53 -12.32 -20.41
C GLU A 89 12.00 -12.17 -20.27
N HIS A 90 11.39 -13.04 -19.47
CA HIS A 90 9.97 -12.95 -19.14
C HIS A 90 9.66 -11.68 -18.36
N TYR A 91 10.57 -11.26 -17.47
CA TYR A 91 10.46 -10.03 -16.70
C TYR A 91 10.42 -8.80 -17.61
N GLU A 92 11.35 -8.67 -18.55
CA GLU A 92 11.33 -7.55 -19.50
C GLU A 92 10.07 -7.54 -20.37
N LYS A 93 9.69 -8.71 -20.89
CA LYS A 93 8.46 -8.86 -21.68
C LYS A 93 7.22 -8.48 -20.87
N GLY A 94 7.11 -9.00 -19.65
CA GLY A 94 5.97 -8.80 -18.76
C GLY A 94 5.87 -7.35 -18.28
N ILE A 95 6.97 -6.70 -17.95
CA ILE A 95 6.99 -5.27 -17.59
C ILE A 95 6.57 -4.39 -18.77
N THR A 96 7.05 -4.69 -19.97
CA THR A 96 6.67 -3.96 -21.19
C THR A 96 5.18 -4.11 -21.47
N ALA A 97 4.65 -5.33 -21.41
CA ALA A 97 3.24 -5.62 -21.61
C ALA A 97 2.35 -4.99 -20.51
N PHE A 98 2.79 -5.05 -19.25
CA PHE A 98 2.10 -4.44 -18.11
C PHE A 98 1.98 -2.92 -18.29
N LYS A 99 3.08 -2.25 -18.65
CA LYS A 99 3.10 -0.80 -18.90
C LYS A 99 2.21 -0.41 -20.08
N ALA A 100 2.24 -1.17 -21.17
CA ALA A 100 1.42 -0.90 -22.35
C ALA A 100 -0.09 -1.04 -22.08
N LYS A 101 -0.49 -1.95 -21.16
CA LYS A 101 -1.88 -2.16 -20.74
C LYS A 101 -2.29 -1.28 -19.54
N PHE A 102 -1.38 -0.50 -18.98
CA PHE A 102 -1.62 0.24 -17.73
C PHE A 102 -2.72 1.29 -17.94
N SER A 103 -3.80 1.16 -17.18
CA SER A 103 -4.97 2.05 -17.20
C SER A 103 -5.70 1.95 -15.87
N GLU A 104 -6.56 2.93 -15.53
CA GLU A 104 -7.39 2.86 -14.33
C GLU A 104 -8.27 1.60 -14.30
N LYS A 105 -8.83 1.21 -15.46
CA LYS A 105 -9.61 -0.02 -15.61
C LYS A 105 -8.80 -1.26 -15.26
N MET A 106 -7.55 -1.31 -15.72
CA MET A 106 -6.63 -2.42 -15.45
C MET A 106 -6.23 -2.46 -13.97
N VAL A 107 -5.94 -1.30 -13.35
CA VAL A 107 -5.67 -1.18 -11.91
C VAL A 107 -6.86 -1.67 -11.08
N ASP A 108 -8.10 -1.31 -11.48
CA ASP A 108 -9.30 -1.86 -10.88
C ASP A 108 -9.29 -3.39 -11.03
N GLU A 109 -9.35 -3.90 -12.26
CA GLU A 109 -9.44 -5.32 -12.56
C GLU A 109 -8.40 -6.16 -11.79
N TYR A 110 -7.12 -5.82 -11.87
CA TYR A 110 -6.07 -6.54 -11.16
C TYR A 110 -6.16 -6.39 -9.66
N GLY A 111 -6.66 -5.27 -9.13
CA GLY A 111 -6.97 -5.14 -7.72
C GLY A 111 -8.07 -6.12 -7.24
N LYS A 112 -9.08 -6.42 -8.08
CA LYS A 112 -10.12 -7.44 -7.78
C LYS A 112 -9.49 -8.84 -7.78
N ARG A 113 -8.63 -9.10 -8.77
CA ARG A 113 -7.90 -10.37 -8.91
C ARG A 113 -6.93 -10.62 -7.75
N CYS A 114 -6.22 -9.59 -7.27
CA CYS A 114 -5.40 -9.64 -6.06
C CYS A 114 -6.25 -10.00 -4.83
N LEU A 115 -7.39 -9.33 -4.65
CA LEU A 115 -8.31 -9.62 -3.54
C LEU A 115 -8.77 -11.08 -3.56
N ALA A 116 -9.16 -11.60 -4.72
CA ALA A 116 -9.59 -12.98 -4.89
C ALA A 116 -8.48 -14.00 -4.55
N ARG A 117 -7.21 -13.63 -4.71
CA ARG A 117 -6.03 -14.44 -4.35
C ARG A 117 -5.55 -14.20 -2.91
N GLY A 118 -6.23 -13.37 -2.12
CA GLY A 118 -5.80 -13.01 -0.77
C GLY A 118 -4.55 -12.11 -0.74
N ILE A 119 -4.21 -11.47 -1.86
CA ILE A 119 -3.05 -10.58 -1.99
C ILE A 119 -3.45 -9.14 -1.67
N SER A 120 -2.73 -8.48 -0.76
CA SER A 120 -3.09 -7.16 -0.25
C SER A 120 -1.92 -6.46 0.44
N VAL A 121 -2.02 -5.12 0.51
CA VAL A 121 -1.25 -4.31 1.44
C VAL A 121 -2.02 -4.18 2.74
N LYS A 122 -1.32 -4.29 3.86
CA LYS A 122 -1.83 -4.07 5.21
C LYS A 122 -1.14 -2.84 5.82
N LEU A 123 -1.96 -1.91 6.29
CA LEU A 123 -1.55 -0.73 7.04
C LEU A 123 -1.84 -0.95 8.52
N ASN A 124 -0.84 -0.74 9.35
CA ASN A 124 -1.00 -0.66 10.80
C ASN A 124 -0.60 0.74 11.26
N ILE A 125 -1.47 1.37 12.02
CA ILE A 125 -1.21 2.66 12.63
C ILE A 125 -1.31 2.48 14.14
N THR A 126 -0.19 2.67 14.83
CA THR A 126 -0.07 2.51 16.28
C THR A 126 0.51 3.78 16.86
N TYR A 127 -0.14 4.34 17.87
CA TYR A 127 0.40 5.50 18.56
C TYR A 127 0.41 5.29 20.07
N THR A 128 1.60 5.40 20.66
CA THR A 128 1.85 5.20 22.08
C THR A 128 2.40 6.49 22.68
N ASN A 129 2.88 6.43 23.92
CA ASN A 129 3.61 7.56 24.52
C ASN A 129 5.00 7.74 23.88
N GLU A 130 5.50 6.74 23.14
CA GLU A 130 6.82 6.76 22.49
C GLU A 130 6.77 7.37 21.09
N GLY A 131 5.58 7.50 20.51
CA GLY A 131 5.39 8.13 19.21
C GLY A 131 4.27 7.51 18.39
N LEU A 132 4.26 7.85 17.11
CA LEU A 132 3.37 7.30 16.08
C LEU A 132 4.19 6.45 15.12
N VAL A 133 3.75 5.20 14.94
CA VAL A 133 4.31 4.26 13.97
C VAL A 133 3.25 3.95 12.92
N VAL A 134 3.63 4.10 11.65
CA VAL A 134 2.82 3.67 10.50
C VAL A 134 3.60 2.57 9.78
N GLU A 135 3.07 1.34 9.80
CA GLU A 135 3.67 0.21 9.11
C GLU A 135 2.87 -0.08 7.84
N VAL A 136 3.57 -0.17 6.71
CA VAL A 136 3.02 -0.62 5.43
C VAL A 136 3.64 -1.98 5.11
N THR A 137 2.82 -3.04 5.19
CA THR A 137 3.27 -4.41 4.94
C THR A 137 2.61 -4.97 3.69
N ASN A 138 3.41 -5.56 2.80
CA ASN A 138 2.90 -6.28 1.65
C ASN A 138 3.01 -7.78 1.91
N ASN A 139 1.97 -8.56 1.61
CA ASN A 139 1.96 -10.00 1.90
C ASN A 139 2.53 -10.87 0.78
N THR A 140 3.08 -10.27 -0.27
CA THR A 140 3.86 -10.96 -1.29
C THR A 140 5.35 -10.66 -1.11
N PRO A 141 6.24 -11.64 -1.33
CA PRO A 141 7.67 -11.42 -1.25
C PRO A 141 8.14 -10.50 -2.37
N VAL A 142 9.08 -9.61 -2.03
CA VAL A 142 9.91 -8.90 -3.01
C VAL A 142 10.85 -9.93 -3.64
N ILE A 143 10.90 -9.99 -4.97
CA ILE A 143 11.84 -10.87 -5.68
C ILE A 143 13.19 -10.17 -5.87
N GLN A 144 14.24 -10.96 -6.13
CA GLN A 144 15.61 -10.46 -6.25
C GLN A 144 15.73 -9.37 -7.33
N GLU A 145 15.08 -9.56 -8.48
CA GLU A 145 15.09 -8.62 -9.59
C GLU A 145 14.43 -7.28 -9.23
N GLU A 146 13.43 -7.31 -8.35
CA GLU A 146 12.80 -6.10 -7.81
C GLU A 146 13.72 -5.40 -6.79
N GLU A 147 14.39 -6.17 -5.92
CA GLU A 147 15.32 -5.64 -4.93
C GLU A 147 16.54 -4.97 -5.59
N GLU A 148 17.16 -5.63 -6.58
CA GLU A 148 18.30 -5.10 -7.34
C GLU A 148 17.94 -3.75 -7.98
N ARG A 149 16.76 -3.66 -8.60
CA ARG A 149 16.27 -2.38 -9.17
C ARG A 149 15.97 -1.32 -8.13
N MET A 150 15.45 -1.69 -6.96
CA MET A 150 15.25 -0.74 -5.86
C MET A 150 16.59 -0.18 -5.40
N ARG A 151 17.62 -1.03 -5.26
CA ARG A 151 18.98 -0.61 -4.90
C ARG A 151 19.60 0.31 -5.94
N GLU A 152 19.53 -0.04 -7.22
CA GLU A 152 20.05 0.80 -8.31
C GLU A 152 19.39 2.19 -8.36
N LYS A 153 18.07 2.28 -8.10
CA LYS A 153 17.37 3.57 -8.04
C LYS A 153 17.83 4.42 -6.86
N ASN A 154 18.03 3.79 -5.70
CA ASN A 154 18.50 4.47 -4.49
C ASN A 154 19.93 5.01 -4.68
N GLU A 155 20.81 4.25 -5.32
CA GLU A 155 22.19 4.68 -5.63
C GLU A 155 22.24 5.86 -6.60
N LYS A 156 21.29 5.94 -7.53
CA LYS A 156 21.20 7.03 -8.52
C LYS A 156 20.53 8.31 -7.97
N GLY A 157 20.17 8.35 -6.69
CA GLY A 157 19.54 9.52 -6.06
C GLY A 157 18.13 9.83 -6.57
N ASN A 158 17.50 8.90 -7.30
CA ASN A 158 16.12 9.03 -7.79
C ASN A 158 15.17 8.32 -6.82
N VAL A 159 14.86 8.98 -5.70
CA VAL A 159 13.78 8.60 -4.78
C VAL A 159 12.94 9.87 -4.60
N ILE A 160 11.62 9.91 -4.85
CA ILE A 160 10.55 8.89 -4.79
C ILE A 160 9.78 8.88 -6.11
#